data_AF-A0A925EPG5-F1
#
_entry.id   AF-A0A925EPG5-F1
#
_cell.length_a   1.000
_cell.length_b   1.000
_cell.length_c   1.000
_cell.angle_alpha   90.00
_cell.angle_beta   90.00
_cell.angle_gamma   90.00
#
_symmetry.space_group_name_H-M   'P 1'
#
loop_
_entity.id
_entity.type
_entity.pdbx_description
1 polymer ?
#
loop_
_entity_poly.entity_id
_entity_poly.type
_entity_poly.pdbx_seq_one_letter_code
_entity_poly.pdbx_strand_id
1 'polypeptide(L)'
;MGNTEFPLFLMIVGVLAIVTSGVALQEVLKQAFFREEKPNTLSLAVSFLGLCGGLIALMVAALRIFGLPWPGVLSFAVLFIGGFGGLVWWRLNAELTGDAPPPF
;
A
#
# COMPACT_ATOMS: atom_id res chain seq x y z
N MET A 1 -12.41 -8.10 -29.43
CA MET A 1 -12.55 -8.44 -28.00
C MET A 1 -11.18 -8.28 -27.38
N GLY A 2 -10.96 -7.30 -26.50
CA GLY A 2 -9.64 -7.14 -25.86
C GLY A 2 -9.19 -5.69 -25.79
N ASN A 3 -9.37 -5.07 -24.62
CA ASN A 3 -8.56 -3.99 -24.04
C ASN A 3 -9.20 -3.39 -22.78
N THR A 4 -10.49 -3.66 -22.52
CA THR A 4 -11.21 -3.18 -21.32
C THR A 4 -11.22 -4.17 -20.16
N GLU A 5 -11.03 -5.48 -20.39
CA GLU A 5 -11.04 -6.50 -19.34
C GLU A 5 -9.83 -6.40 -18.41
N PHE A 6 -8.68 -6.03 -18.96
CA PHE A 6 -7.42 -5.91 -18.24
C PHE A 6 -7.41 -4.83 -17.14
N PRO A 7 -7.86 -3.58 -17.38
CA PRO A 7 -7.97 -2.59 -16.30
C PRO A 7 -9.03 -2.97 -15.25
N LEU A 8 -10.12 -3.61 -15.65
CA LEU A 8 -11.16 -4.11 -14.73
C LEU A 8 -10.61 -5.19 -13.79
N PHE A 9 -9.84 -6.13 -14.33
CA PHE A 9 -9.16 -7.16 -13.55
C PHE A 9 -8.17 -6.55 -12.54
N LEU A 10 -7.35 -5.58 -12.98
CA LEU A 10 -6.43 -4.86 -12.08
C LEU A 10 -7.16 -4.08 -10.98
N MET A 11 -8.33 -3.49 -11.28
CA MET A 11 -9.14 -2.86 -10.24
C MET A 11 -9.61 -3.86 -9.20
N ILE A 12 -10.19 -4.98 -9.63
CA ILE A 12 -10.70 -6.01 -8.72
C ILE A 12 -9.58 -6.56 -7.83
N VAL A 13 -8.45 -6.93 -8.43
CA VAL A 13 -7.28 -7.43 -7.70
C VAL A 13 -6.71 -6.35 -6.77
N GLY A 14 -6.65 -5.10 -7.21
CA GLY A 14 -6.19 -3.97 -6.41
C GLY A 14 -7.06 -3.73 -5.17
N VAL A 15 -8.39 -3.73 -5.33
CA VAL A 15 -9.33 -3.60 -4.21
C VAL A 15 -9.19 -4.76 -3.24
N LEU A 16 -9.15 -6.00 -3.74
CA LEU A 16 -8.96 -7.20 -2.90
C LEU A 16 -7.65 -7.13 -2.11
N ALA A 17 -6.55 -6.74 -2.76
CA ALA A 17 -5.26 -6.60 -2.11
C ALA A 17 -5.27 -5.51 -1.02
N ILE A 18 -5.91 -4.36 -1.27
CA ILE A 18 -6.02 -3.28 -0.27
C ILE A 18 -6.88 -3.71 0.92
N VAL A 19 -8.04 -4.31 0.68
CA VAL A 19 -8.94 -4.72 1.76
C VAL A 19 -8.30 -5.81 2.61
N THR A 20 -7.74 -6.84 1.99
CA THR A 20 -7.07 -7.94 2.72
C THR A 20 -5.85 -7.45 3.49
N SER A 21 -5.00 -6.64 2.86
CA SER A 21 -3.79 -6.12 3.49
C SER A 21 -4.09 -5.07 4.56
N GLY A 22 -5.14 -4.26 4.38
CA GLY A 22 -5.57 -3.24 5.34
C GLY A 22 -6.11 -3.85 6.62
N VAL A 23 -6.93 -4.90 6.53
CA VAL A 23 -7.41 -5.64 7.70
C VAL A 23 -6.24 -6.30 8.44
N ALA A 24 -5.30 -6.92 7.71
CA ALA A 24 -4.12 -7.52 8.31
C ALA A 24 -3.23 -6.47 9.03
N LEU A 25 -3.01 -5.31 8.40
CA LEU A 25 -2.25 -4.20 9.00
C LEU A 25 -2.94 -3.70 10.28
N GLN A 26 -4.27 -3.57 10.27
CA GLN A 26 -5.05 -3.11 11.42
C GLN A 26 -4.93 -4.08 12.60
N GLU A 27 -4.97 -5.40 12.36
CA GLU A 27 -4.78 -6.40 13.41
C GLU A 27 -3.36 -6.36 13.98
N VAL A 28 -2.32 -6.21 13.15
CA VAL A 28 -0.94 -6.10 13.62
C VAL A 28 -0.71 -4.81 14.43
N LEU A 29 -1.27 -3.68 14.00
CA LEU A 29 -1.23 -2.42 14.74
C LEU A 29 -1.97 -2.52 16.08
N LYS A 30 -3.14 -3.16 16.09
CA LYS A 30 -3.93 -3.36 17.30
C LYS A 30 -3.22 -4.27 18.29
N GLN A 31 -2.53 -5.31 17.80
CA GLN A 31 -1.67 -6.15 18.63
C GLN A 31 -0.51 -5.35 19.23
N ALA A 32 0.18 -4.52 18.44
CA ALA A 32 1.25 -3.67 18.91
C ALA A 32 0.79 -2.71 20.02
N PHE A 33 -0.39 -2.11 19.87
CA PHE A 33 -0.93 -1.11 20.79
C PHE A 33 -1.50 -1.72 22.07
N PHE A 34 -2.22 -2.85 21.99
CA PHE A 34 -2.91 -3.44 23.14
C PHE A 34 -2.09 -4.46 23.93
N ARG A 35 -1.12 -5.13 23.32
CA ARG A 35 -0.32 -6.16 24.02
C ARG A 35 1.05 -5.69 24.50
N GLU A 36 1.47 -4.46 24.18
CA GLU A 36 2.87 -4.00 24.35
C GLU A 36 3.90 -5.02 23.79
N GLU A 37 3.46 -5.87 22.86
CA GLU A 37 4.26 -6.93 22.28
C GLU A 37 4.85 -6.37 20.99
N LYS A 38 6.19 -6.41 20.86
CA LYS A 38 6.89 -5.84 19.70
C LYS A 38 6.26 -6.40 18.42
N PRO A 39 5.65 -5.57 17.56
CA PRO A 39 5.01 -6.07 16.36
C PRO A 39 6.04 -6.80 15.52
N ASN A 40 5.63 -7.93 14.97
CA ASN A 40 6.48 -8.68 14.07
C ASN A 40 6.67 -7.85 12.79
N THR A 41 7.79 -7.15 12.70
CA THR A 41 8.07 -6.12 11.68
C THR A 41 7.95 -6.69 10.28
N LEU A 42 8.23 -7.99 10.12
CA LEU A 42 8.10 -8.72 8.86
C LEU A 42 6.63 -8.88 8.44
N SER A 43 5.74 -9.21 9.37
CA SER A 43 4.29 -9.29 9.10
C SER A 43 3.73 -7.91 8.74
N LEU A 44 4.11 -6.87 9.50
CA LEU A 44 3.72 -5.49 9.24
C LEU A 44 4.20 -5.03 7.86
N ALA A 45 5.45 -5.33 7.49
CA ALA A 45 6.03 -4.99 6.20
C ALA A 45 5.30 -5.70 5.05
N VAL A 46 4.98 -6.98 5.20
CA VAL A 46 4.25 -7.75 4.17
C VAL A 46 2.86 -7.16 3.94
N SER A 47 2.10 -6.89 5.00
CA SER A 47 0.78 -6.23 4.88
C SER A 47 0.92 -4.84 4.27
N PHE A 48 1.93 -4.08 4.66
CA PHE A 48 2.16 -2.75 4.09
C PHE A 48 2.52 -2.77 2.60
N LEU A 49 3.39 -3.69 2.19
CA LEU A 49 3.73 -3.92 0.78
C LEU A 49 2.52 -4.39 -0.03
N GLY A 50 1.68 -5.26 0.54
CA GLY A 50 0.44 -5.69 -0.09
C GLY A 50 -0.53 -4.53 -0.35
N LEU A 51 -0.64 -3.60 0.61
CA LEU A 51 -1.46 -2.40 0.48
C LEU A 51 -0.90 -1.44 -0.58
N CYS A 52 0.43 -1.23 -0.60
CA CYS A 52 1.10 -0.44 -1.64
C CYS A 52 0.92 -1.07 -3.04
N GLY A 53 1.09 -2.39 -3.16
CA GLY A 53 0.89 -3.12 -4.41
C GLY A 53 -0.54 -3.01 -4.93
N GLY A 54 -1.54 -3.13 -4.05
CA GLY A 54 -2.94 -2.95 -4.41
C GLY A 54 -3.27 -1.52 -4.86
N LEU A 55 -2.71 -0.50 -4.21
CA LEU A 55 -2.81 0.89 -4.64
C LEU A 55 -2.16 1.12 -6.00
N ILE A 56 -1.00 0.51 -6.27
CA ILE A 56 -0.32 0.62 -7.57
C ILE A 56 -1.22 0.02 -8.65
N ALA A 57 -1.78 -1.18 -8.41
CA ALA A 57 -2.70 -1.82 -9.35
C ALA A 57 -3.94 -0.94 -9.64
N LEU A 58 -4.54 -0.34 -8.62
CA LEU A 58 -5.67 0.59 -8.79
C LEU A 58 -5.28 1.83 -9.59
N MET A 59 -4.16 2.47 -9.26
CA MET A 59 -3.72 3.69 -9.94
C MET A 59 -3.35 3.41 -11.39
N VAL A 60 -2.70 2.28 -11.67
CA VAL A 60 -2.41 1.82 -13.02
C VAL A 60 -3.69 1.57 -13.80
N ALA A 61 -4.68 0.90 -13.20
CA ALA A 61 -5.97 0.67 -13.84
C ALA A 61 -6.71 1.98 -14.15
N ALA A 62 -6.75 2.91 -13.20
CA ALA A 62 -7.39 4.21 -13.38
C ALA A 62 -6.74 5.02 -14.51
N LEU A 63 -5.41 5.14 -14.51
CA LEU A 63 -4.68 5.86 -15.56
C LEU A 63 -4.79 5.18 -16.93
N ARG A 64 -4.98 3.86 -16.98
CA ARG A 64 -5.25 3.13 -18.23
C ARG A 64 -6.62 3.45 -18.80
N ILE A 65 -7.63 3.66 -17.96
CA ILE A 65 -8.97 4.08 -18.38
C ILE A 65 -8.91 5.46 -19.07
N PHE A 66 -7.99 6.35 -18.62
CA PHE A 66 -7.73 7.64 -19.26
C PHE A 66 -6.86 7.57 -20.53
N GLY A 67 -6.46 6.37 -20.97
CA GLY A 67 -5.74 6.19 -22.24
C GLY A 67 -4.25 6.50 -22.20
N LEU A 68 -3.62 6.61 -21.01
CA LEU A 68 -2.18 6.88 -20.92
C LEU A 68 -1.31 5.66 -21.31
N PRO A 69 -0.11 5.89 -21.87
CA PRO A 69 0.82 4.84 -22.27
C PRO A 69 1.35 4.05 -21.06
N TRP A 70 1.43 2.72 -21.23
CA TRP A 70 1.79 1.75 -20.18
C TRP A 70 3.05 2.08 -19.37
N PRO A 71 4.22 2.37 -20.00
CA PRO A 71 5.45 2.59 -19.25
C PRO A 71 5.41 3.85 -18.39
N GLY A 72 4.72 4.90 -18.85
CA GLY A 72 4.58 6.15 -18.09
C GLY A 72 3.68 5.97 -16.85
N VAL A 73 2.57 5.27 -17.03
CA VAL A 73 1.61 4.98 -15.95
C VAL A 73 2.23 4.15 -14.83
N LEU A 74 2.94 3.08 -15.19
CA LEU A 74 3.57 2.20 -14.21
C LEU A 74 4.66 2.95 -13.43
N SER A 75 5.52 3.70 -14.14
CA SER A 75 6.60 4.47 -13.52
C SER A 75 6.04 5.53 -12.56
N PHE A 76 5.00 6.26 -12.97
CA PHE A 76 4.34 7.25 -12.12
C PHE A 76 3.68 6.60 -10.90
N ALA A 77 2.97 5.49 -11.09
CA ALA A 77 2.30 4.79 -10.00
C ALA A 77 3.28 4.27 -8.96
N VAL A 78 4.37 3.63 -9.39
CA VAL A 78 5.41 3.11 -8.51
C VAL A 78 6.14 4.23 -7.78
N LEU A 79 6.52 5.31 -8.47
CA LEU A 79 7.22 6.43 -7.82
C LEU A 79 6.31 7.14 -6.80
N PHE A 80 5.07 7.40 -7.17
CA PHE A 80 4.14 8.13 -6.32
C PHE A 80 3.76 7.31 -5.09
N ILE A 81 3.33 6.05 -5.28
CA ILE A 81 2.89 5.18 -4.18
C ILE A 81 4.08 4.63 -3.41
N GLY A 82 5.21 4.36 -4.06
CA GLY A 82 6.45 3.98 -3.39
C GLY A 82 7.00 5.12 -2.53
N GLY A 83 6.96 6.37 -3.01
CA GLY A 83 7.37 7.55 -2.25
C GLY A 83 6.46 7.82 -1.06
N PHE A 84 5.14 7.86 -1.27
CA PHE A 84 4.18 8.00 -0.17
C PHE A 84 4.23 6.82 0.80
N GLY A 85 4.32 5.60 0.28
CA GLY A 85 4.44 4.39 1.07
C GLY A 85 5.71 4.39 1.92
N GLY A 86 6.85 4.78 1.36
CA GLY A 86 8.09 4.94 2.11
C GLY A 86 7.97 5.97 3.24
N LEU A 87 7.30 7.09 2.99
CA LEU A 87 7.08 8.14 4.00
C LEU A 87 6.15 7.66 5.12
N VAL A 88 5.06 6.98 4.78
CA VAL A 88 4.14 6.36 5.75
C VAL A 88 4.87 5.29 6.56
N TRP A 89 5.64 4.42 5.90
CA TRP A 89 6.44 3.41 6.59
C TRP A 89 7.44 4.02 7.56
N TRP A 90 8.15 5.07 7.15
CA TRP A 90 9.08 5.77 8.02
C TRP A 90 8.39 6.36 9.26
N ARG A 91 7.22 6.98 9.08
CA ARG A 91 6.42 7.49 10.20
C ARG A 91 5.91 6.38 11.12
N LEU A 92 5.38 5.30 10.54
CA LEU A 92 4.88 4.14 11.27
C LEU A 92 6.00 3.50 12.10
N ASN A 93 7.20 3.36 11.53
CA ASN A 93 8.35 2.81 12.23
C ASN A 93 8.86 3.75 13.33
N ALA A 94 8.85 5.07 13.12
CA ALA A 94 9.23 6.04 14.15
C ALA A 94 8.29 5.99 15.36
N GLU A 95 6.98 5.89 15.13
CA GLU A 95 5.99 5.73 16.21
C GLU A 95 6.14 4.39 16.95
N LEU A 96 6.37 3.29 16.21
CA LEU A 96 6.51 1.96 16.78
C LEU A 96 7.82 1.74 17.55
N THR A 97 8.89 2.46 17.18
CA THR A 97 10.21 2.32 17.83
C THR A 97 10.42 3.35 18.95
N GLY A 98 9.51 4.31 19.11
CA GLY A 98 9.62 5.37 20.11
C GLY A 98 10.62 6.49 19.77
N ASP A 99 11.20 6.47 18.56
CA ASP A 99 12.14 7.47 18.05
C ASP A 99 11.45 8.65 17.36
N ALA A 100 10.12 8.76 17.46
CA ALA A 100 9.37 9.84 16.84
C ALA A 100 9.74 11.19 17.49
N PRO A 101 10.33 12.15 16.75
CA PRO A 101 10.43 13.51 17.24
C PRO A 101 9.02 14.07 17.50
N PRO A 102 8.86 14.96 18.50
CA PRO A 102 7.55 15.44 18.92
C PRO A 102 6.76 16.03 17.74
N PRO A 103 5.42 15.89 17.74
CA PRO A 103 4.60 16.51 16.70
C PRO A 103 4.85 18.02 16.72
N PHE A 104 5.15 18.57 15.55
CA PHE A 104 5.27 20.01 15.31
C PHE A 104 4.01 20.76 15.77
#